data_AF-A0A1Q3JYE3-F1
#
_entry.id   AF-A0A1Q3JYE3-F1
#
_cell.length_a   1.000
_cell.length_b   1.000
_cell.length_c   1.000
_cell.angle_alpha   90.00
_cell.angle_beta   90.00
_cell.angle_gamma   90.00
#
_symmetry.space_group_name_H-M   'P 1'
#
loop_
_entity.id
_entity.type
_entity.pdbx_description
1 polymer ?
#
loop_
_entity_poly.entity_id
_entity_poly.type
_entity_poly.pdbx_seq_one_letter_code
_entity_poly.pdbx_strand_id
1 'polypeptide(L)'
;MRWRPPFALLGAWLALLALLALTVTLSFVPLGNLNSGIALTIAATKAAIVAAVFMELRHRGTRTYIFAGAGLFWLGILLWLGMMDFLTRT
;
A
#
# COMPACT_ATOMS: atom_id res chain seq x y z
N MET A 1 -13.53 23.99 13.31
CA MET A 1 -13.55 23.20 12.06
C MET A 1 -12.61 23.85 11.06
N ARG A 2 -11.35 23.40 10.97
CA ARG A 2 -10.37 23.97 10.03
C ARG A 2 -10.47 23.21 8.70
N TRP A 3 -11.22 23.81 7.77
CA TRP A 3 -11.40 23.35 6.40
C TRP A 3 -10.03 23.17 5.72
N ARG A 4 -9.65 21.91 5.45
CA ARG A 4 -8.48 21.57 4.65
C ARG A 4 -8.93 21.54 3.18
N PRO A 5 -8.19 22.16 2.26
CA PRO A 5 -8.62 22.31 0.88
C PRO A 5 -8.82 20.93 0.19
N PRO A 6 -9.92 20.73 -0.58
CA PRO A 6 -10.30 19.45 -1.17
C PRO A 6 -9.30 18.91 -2.21
N PHE A 7 -8.36 19.74 -2.66
CA PHE A 7 -7.38 19.41 -3.71
C PHE A 7 -6.46 18.25 -3.33
N ALA A 8 -6.12 18.09 -2.05
CA ALA A 8 -5.28 16.97 -1.59
C ALA A 8 -5.98 15.62 -1.69
N LEU A 9 -7.29 15.59 -1.41
CA LEU A 9 -8.13 14.39 -1.57
C LEU A 9 -8.32 14.04 -3.04
N LEU A 10 -8.58 15.06 -3.88
CA LEU A 10 -8.69 14.90 -5.33
C LEU A 10 -7.40 14.39 -5.96
N GLY A 11 -6.24 14.92 -5.55
CA GLY A 11 -4.93 14.46 -6.02
C GLY A 11 -4.65 13.00 -5.65
N ALA A 12 -4.95 12.60 -4.41
CA ALA A 12 -4.79 11.21 -3.99
C ALA A 12 -5.78 10.27 -4.70
N TRP A 13 -7.01 10.71 -4.92
CA TRP A 13 -8.02 9.96 -5.67
C TRP A 13 -7.56 9.71 -7.11
N LEU A 14 -7.07 10.73 -7.82
CA LEU A 14 -6.50 10.57 -9.16
C LEU A 14 -5.28 9.66 -9.17
N ALA A 15 -4.38 9.79 -8.19
CA ALA A 15 -3.23 8.91 -8.07
C ALA A 15 -3.64 7.44 -7.88
N LEU A 16 -4.64 7.17 -7.03
CA LEU A 16 -5.17 5.83 -6.81
C LEU A 16 -5.83 5.24 -8.07
N LEU A 17 -6.57 6.06 -8.83
CA LEU A 17 -7.15 5.66 -10.10
C LEU A 17 -6.08 5.34 -11.15
N ALA A 18 -5.02 6.14 -11.24
CA ALA A 18 -3.90 5.88 -12.14
C ALA A 18 -3.19 4.56 -11.78
N LEU A 19 -2.89 4.35 -10.49
CA LEU A 19 -2.33 3.10 -9.99
C LEU A 19 -3.27 1.90 -10.24
N LEU A 20 -4.59 2.09 -10.16
CA LEU A 20 -5.59 1.06 -10.49
C LEU A 20 -5.55 0.69 -11.96
N ALA A 21 -5.62 1.68 -12.84
CA ALA A 21 -5.50 1.48 -14.27
C ALA A 21 -4.21 0.71 -14.61
N LEU A 22 -3.08 1.12 -14.02
CA LEU A 22 -1.79 0.45 -14.20
C LEU A 22 -1.84 -1.03 -13.77
N THR A 23 -2.45 -1.33 -12.61
CA THR A 23 -2.58 -2.72 -12.12
C THR A 23 -3.41 -3.56 -13.09
N VAL A 24 -4.53 -3.01 -13.57
CA VAL A 24 -5.44 -3.69 -14.50
C VAL A 24 -4.73 -3.94 -15.83
N THR A 25 -4.04 -2.94 -16.39
CA THR A 25 -3.29 -3.11 -17.64
C THR A 25 -2.18 -4.14 -17.52
N LEU A 26 -1.43 -4.14 -16.40
CA LEU A 26 -0.36 -5.11 -16.15
C LEU A 26 -0.91 -6.54 -15.97
N SER A 27 -2.13 -6.70 -15.46
CA SER A 27 -2.79 -8.00 -15.34
C SER A 27 -3.08 -8.65 -16.70
N PHE A 28 -3.24 -7.86 -17.77
CA PHE A 28 -3.45 -8.38 -19.13
C PHE A 28 -2.15 -8.64 -19.88
N VAL A 29 -1.00 -8.18 -19.36
CA VAL A 29 0.31 -8.48 -19.95
C VAL A 29 0.83 -9.79 -19.35
N PRO A 30 1.13 -10.83 -20.15
CA PRO A 30 1.66 -12.09 -19.66
C PRO A 30 3.13 -11.92 -19.24
N LEU A 31 3.36 -11.38 -18.04
CA LEU A 31 4.68 -11.16 -17.43
C LEU A 31 5.23 -12.40 -16.67
N GLY A 32 4.55 -13.55 -16.77
CA GLY A 32 4.94 -14.77 -16.06
C GLY A 32 5.06 -14.58 -14.55
N ASN A 33 6.08 -15.18 -13.93
CA ASN A 33 6.28 -15.20 -12.47
C ASN A 33 6.57 -13.81 -11.85
N LEU A 34 6.98 -12.83 -12.67
CA LEU A 34 7.25 -11.46 -12.21
C LEU A 34 5.97 -10.65 -11.97
N ASN A 35 4.83 -11.09 -12.50
CA ASN A 35 3.56 -10.38 -12.36
C ASN A 35 3.14 -10.24 -10.88
N SER A 36 3.31 -11.28 -10.09
CA SER A 36 2.99 -11.28 -8.65
C SER A 36 3.82 -10.28 -7.86
N GLY A 37 5.12 -10.17 -8.15
CA GLY A 37 6.01 -9.21 -7.49
C GLY A 37 5.63 -7.77 -7.82
N ILE A 38 5.35 -7.48 -9.09
CA ILE A 38 4.93 -6.15 -9.56
C ILE A 38 3.55 -5.78 -9.00
N ALA A 39 2.61 -6.72 -8.97
CA ALA A 39 1.28 -6.49 -8.40
C ALA A 39 1.37 -6.14 -6.90
N LEU A 40 2.24 -6.83 -6.15
CA LEU A 40 2.46 -6.57 -4.72
C LEU A 40 3.09 -5.19 -4.47
N THR A 41 4.07 -4.75 -5.27
CA THR A 41 4.67 -3.42 -5.10
C THR A 41 3.68 -2.29 -5.41
N ILE A 42 2.84 -2.47 -6.44
CA ILE A 42 1.75 -1.54 -6.76
C ILE A 42 0.72 -1.50 -5.64
N ALA A 43 0.33 -2.66 -5.10
CA ALA A 43 -0.60 -2.75 -3.98
C ALA A 43 -0.05 -2.05 -2.72
N ALA A 44 1.23 -2.27 -2.39
CA ALA A 44 1.90 -1.61 -1.27
C ALA A 44 1.93 -0.09 -1.44
N THR A 45 2.21 0.40 -2.66
CA THR A 45 2.21 1.84 -2.96
C THR A 45 0.81 2.46 -2.81
N LYS A 46 -0.24 1.79 -3.30
CA LYS A 46 -1.63 2.23 -3.06
C LYS A 46 -1.94 2.29 -1.57
N ALA A 47 -1.59 1.25 -0.82
CA ALA A 47 -1.82 1.20 0.63
C ALA A 47 -1.11 2.37 1.35
N ALA A 48 0.12 2.71 0.96
CA ALA A 48 0.85 3.85 1.51
C ALA A 48 0.14 5.19 1.23
N ILE A 49 -0.37 5.40 0.01
CA ILE A 49 -1.13 6.62 -0.34
C ILE A 49 -2.42 6.72 0.48
N VAL A 50 -3.15 5.61 0.63
CA VAL A 50 -4.37 5.55 1.45
C VAL A 50 -4.06 5.86 2.91
N ALA A 51 -3.02 5.25 3.47
CA ALA A 51 -2.61 5.48 4.85
C ALA A 51 -2.17 6.94 5.10
N ALA A 52 -1.45 7.54 4.15
CA ALA A 52 -0.96 8.91 4.28
C ALA A 52 -2.06 9.97 4.14
N VAL A 53 -3.02 9.77 3.22
CA VAL A 53 -4.01 10.80 2.85
C VAL A 53 -5.38 10.57 3.46
N PHE A 54 -5.90 9.33 3.40
CA PHE A 54 -7.29 9.03 3.78
C PHE A 54 -7.45 8.60 5.23
N MET A 55 -6.46 7.93 5.83
CA MET A 55 -6.51 7.59 7.27
C MET A 55 -6.22 8.79 8.19
N GLU A 56 -6.05 9.98 7.62
CA GLU A 56 -5.78 11.21 8.34
C GLU A 56 -4.60 11.11 9.33
N LEU A 57 -3.65 10.21 9.02
CA LEU A 57 -2.46 9.92 9.80
C LEU A 57 -1.65 11.20 10.03
N ARG A 58 -1.65 12.09 9.02
CA ARG A 58 -1.03 13.41 9.04
C ARG A 58 -1.65 14.42 10.01
N HIS A 59 -2.81 14.16 10.62
CA HIS A 59 -3.55 15.19 11.38
C HIS A 59 -3.89 14.84 12.83
N ARG A 60 -3.85 13.56 13.24
CA ARG A 60 -4.32 13.17 14.59
C ARG A 60 -3.22 12.88 15.63
N GLY A 61 -1.94 13.06 15.28
CA GLY A 61 -0.82 13.09 16.22
C GLY A 61 0.09 11.85 16.17
N THR A 62 1.31 12.02 16.68
CA THR A 62 2.44 11.07 16.60
C THR A 62 2.13 9.64 17.05
N ARG A 63 1.13 9.45 17.93
CA ARG A 63 0.74 8.12 18.44
C ARG A 63 0.24 7.20 17.33
N THR A 64 -0.55 7.71 16.37
CA THR A 64 -1.12 6.87 15.30
C THR A 64 -0.03 6.37 14.34
N TYR A 65 1.03 7.15 14.11
CA TYR A 65 2.18 6.70 13.31
C TYR A 65 2.93 5.54 13.95
N ILE A 66 3.11 5.58 15.28
CA ILE A 66 3.82 4.52 16.01
C ILE A 66 3.04 3.20 15.93
N PHE A 67 1.72 3.23 16.17
CA PHE A 67 0.89 2.03 16.06
C PHE A 67 0.78 1.50 14.62
N ALA A 68 0.65 2.39 13.62
CA ALA A 68 0.63 1.98 12.22
C ALA A 68 1.97 1.35 11.80
N GLY A 69 3.09 1.95 12.22
CA GLY A 69 4.43 1.40 11.99
C GLY A 69 4.65 0.06 12.69
N ALA A 70 4.19 -0.08 13.95
CA ALA A 70 4.26 -1.33 14.70
C ALA A 70 3.43 -2.44 14.02
N GLY A 71 2.24 -2.12 13.54
CA GLY A 71 1.40 -3.05 12.79
C GLY A 71 2.06 -3.50 11.48
N LEU A 72 2.59 -2.54 10.68
CA LEU A 72 3.31 -2.84 9.43
C LEU A 72 4.58 -3.66 9.68
N PHE A 73 5.33 -3.35 10.73
CA PHE A 73 6.51 -4.09 11.14
C PHE A 73 6.16 -5.55 11.49
N TRP A 74 5.10 -5.75 12.29
CA TRP A 74 4.64 -7.08 12.65
C TRP A 74 4.15 -7.87 11.43
N LEU A 75 3.40 -7.22 10.52
CA LEU A 75 2.95 -7.81 9.26
C LEU A 75 4.13 -8.24 8.39
N GLY A 76 5.17 -7.40 8.31
CA GLY A 76 6.43 -7.72 7.61
C GLY A 76 7.11 -8.97 8.16
N ILE A 77 7.17 -9.11 9.50
CA ILE A 77 7.70 -10.33 10.14
C ILE A 77 6.87 -11.56 9.75
N LEU A 78 5.53 -11.47 9.81
CA LEU A 78 4.65 -12.59 9.47
C LEU A 78 4.80 -13.02 8.00
N LEU A 79 4.88 -12.05 7.08
CA LEU A 79 5.10 -12.32 5.66
C LEU A 79 6.46 -12.98 5.42
N TRP A 80 7.52 -12.48 6.07
CA TRP A 80 8.85 -13.06 5.99
C TRP A 80 8.88 -14.50 6.49
N LEU A 81 8.30 -14.74 7.67
CA LEU A 81 8.23 -16.08 8.26
C LEU A 81 7.45 -17.04 7.37
N GLY A 82 6.33 -16.59 6.80
CA GLY A 82 5.53 -17.37 5.85
C GLY A 82 6.30 -17.69 4.56
N MET A 83 7.03 -16.73 3.99
CA MET A 83 7.86 -16.97 2.81
C MET A 83 8.97 -18.00 3.08
N MET A 84 9.62 -17.95 4.24
CA MET A 84 10.64 -18.92 4.63
C MET A 84 10.07 -20.33 4.77
N ASP A 85 8.84 -20.45 5.27
CA ASP A 85 8.14 -21.74 5.38
C ASP A 85 7.84 -22.34 3.99
N PHE A 86 7.48 -21.54 3.00
CA PHE A 86 7.35 -22.02 1.61
C PHE A 86 8.69 -22.44 1.01
N LEU A 87 9.76 -21.68 1.25
CA LEU A 87 11.09 -21.96 0.70
C LEU A 87 11.75 -23.20 1.31
N THR A 88 11.41 -23.54 2.56
CA THR A 88 11.92 -24.72 3.25
C THR A 88 11.12 -25.99 2.89
N ARG A 89 9.93 -25.84 2.32
CA ARG A 89 9.02 -26.94 1.94
C ARG A 89 9.16 -27.41 0.49
N THR A 90 10.16 -26.89 -0.24
CA THR A 90 10.57 -27.35 -1.57
C THR A 90 11.90 -28.06 -1.48
#